data_AF-A0A927HBG3-F1
#
_entry.id   AF-A0A927HBG3-F1
#
_cell.length_a   1.000
_cell.length_b   1.000
_cell.length_c   1.000
_cell.angle_alpha   90.00
_cell.angle_beta   90.00
_cell.angle_gamma   90.00
#
_symmetry.space_group_name_H-M   'P 1'
#
loop_
_entity.id
_entity.type
_entity.pdbx_description
1 polymer ?
#
loop_
_entity_poly.entity_id
_entity_poly.type
_entity_poly.pdbx_seq_one_letter_code
_entity_poly.pdbx_strand_id
1 'polypeptide(L)'
;MSEQQSRGFLLKQRAFLKLYLLDIIAKQKGYGSQMLDDLRKEMKEFGYNPTHSEIYKTLHELYKEGIVTREKKIKGEPGVDFQEIVIYQLTDYGVEEAKLFKKQMKVELDRCVGLLNKALHDHYK
;
A
#
# COMPACT_ATOMS: atom_id res chain seq x y z
N MET A 1 15.31 6.02 25.38
CA MET A 1 14.43 5.23 24.48
C MET A 1 15.35 4.43 23.58
N SER A 2 15.40 3.10 23.73
CA SER A 2 16.28 2.31 22.87
C SER A 2 15.83 2.43 21.43
N GLU A 3 16.68 2.97 20.56
CA GLU A 3 16.48 2.85 19.11
C GLU A 3 16.40 1.36 18.78
N GLN A 4 15.18 0.89 18.49
CA GLN A 4 14.97 -0.49 18.11
C GLN A 4 15.62 -0.66 16.73
N GLN A 5 16.85 -1.18 16.71
CA GLN A 5 17.60 -1.41 15.47
C GLN A 5 16.78 -2.34 14.56
N SER A 6 16.36 -1.80 13.41
CA SER A 6 15.77 -2.60 12.33
C SER A 6 16.83 -3.59 11.83
N ARG A 7 16.68 -4.87 12.19
CA ARG A 7 17.52 -5.98 11.67
C ARG A 7 17.10 -6.43 10.25
N GLY A 8 16.11 -5.76 9.64
CA GLY A 8 15.62 -6.09 8.32
C GLY A 8 16.61 -5.72 7.22
N PHE A 9 16.64 -6.49 6.13
CA PHE A 9 17.45 -6.16 4.96
C PHE A 9 16.82 -5.01 4.16
N LEU A 10 15.82 -5.31 3.33
CA LEU A 10 14.99 -4.33 2.63
C LEU A 10 13.55 -4.38 3.12
N LEU A 11 12.73 -3.48 2.59
CA LEU A 11 11.30 -3.45 2.82
C LEU A 11 10.62 -4.74 2.37
N LYS A 12 9.73 -5.24 3.23
CA LYS A 12 8.77 -6.28 2.81
C LYS A 12 7.82 -5.67 1.78
N GLN A 13 7.57 -6.40 0.70
CA GLN A 13 6.60 -6.02 -0.34
C GLN A 13 5.26 -5.55 0.24
N ARG A 14 4.76 -6.22 1.29
CA ARG A 14 3.49 -5.85 1.92
C ARG A 14 3.52 -4.47 2.59
N ALA A 15 4.61 -4.10 3.25
CA ALA A 15 4.75 -2.78 3.87
C ALA A 15 4.78 -1.67 2.79
N PHE A 16 5.46 -1.94 1.68
CA PHE A 16 5.44 -1.08 0.50
C PHE A 16 4.02 -0.92 -0.04
N LEU A 17 3.29 -2.02 -0.27
CA LEU A 17 1.89 -1.95 -0.75
C LEU A 17 0.96 -1.23 0.23
N LYS A 18 1.10 -1.45 1.55
CA LYS A 18 0.32 -0.72 2.59
C LYS A 18 0.49 0.79 2.42
N LEU A 19 1.73 1.28 2.22
CA LEU A 19 2.01 2.71 2.08
C LEU A 19 1.20 3.34 0.93
N TYR A 20 1.25 2.72 -0.24
CA TYR A 20 0.55 3.24 -1.41
C TYR A 20 -0.98 3.10 -1.28
N LEU A 21 -1.47 1.96 -0.80
CA LEU A 21 -2.91 1.75 -0.63
C LEU A 21 -3.51 2.75 0.36
N LEU A 22 -2.82 3.06 1.46
CA LEU A 22 -3.27 4.08 2.41
C LEU A 22 -3.33 5.47 1.77
N ASP A 23 -2.35 5.83 0.95
CA ASP A 23 -2.33 7.11 0.25
C ASP A 23 -3.46 7.21 -0.80
N ILE A 24 -3.75 6.13 -1.52
CA ILE A 24 -4.87 6.06 -2.48
C ILE A 24 -6.22 6.17 -1.75
N ILE A 25 -6.43 5.40 -0.66
CA ILE A 25 -7.66 5.42 0.13
C ILE A 25 -7.87 6.80 0.79
N ALA A 26 -6.79 7.48 1.19
CA ALA A 26 -6.88 8.84 1.73
C ALA A 26 -7.31 9.88 0.69
N LYS A 27 -6.86 9.72 -0.56
CA LYS A 27 -7.14 10.66 -1.67
C LYS A 27 -8.49 10.43 -2.35
N GLN A 28 -9.03 9.21 -2.30
CA GLN A 28 -10.25 8.84 -3.01
C GLN A 28 -11.06 7.80 -2.24
N LYS A 29 -12.40 7.78 -2.46
CA LYS A 29 -13.24 6.60 -2.18
C LYS A 29 -13.03 5.54 -3.28
N GLY A 30 -11.80 5.03 -3.41
CA GLY A 30 -11.45 4.05 -4.43
C GLY A 30 -11.99 2.64 -4.12
N TYR A 31 -12.23 1.84 -5.16
CA TYR A 31 -12.52 0.41 -5.05
C TYR A 31 -11.29 -0.41 -5.46
N GLY A 32 -11.11 -1.58 -4.83
CA GLY A 32 -9.83 -2.30 -4.85
C GLY A 32 -9.27 -2.66 -6.24
N SER A 33 -10.10 -2.87 -7.25
CA SER A 33 -9.64 -3.17 -8.62
C SER A 33 -9.02 -1.94 -9.31
N GLN A 34 -9.61 -0.75 -9.15
CA GLN A 34 -9.04 0.48 -9.69
C GLN A 34 -7.68 0.79 -9.02
N MET A 35 -7.59 0.62 -7.70
CA MET A 35 -6.33 0.80 -6.97
C MET A 35 -5.21 -0.09 -7.52
N LEU A 36 -5.53 -1.34 -7.85
CA LEU A 36 -4.56 -2.25 -8.42
C LEU A 36 -4.10 -1.82 -9.81
N ASP A 37 -5.02 -1.42 -10.69
CA ASP A 37 -4.68 -1.01 -12.04
C ASP A 37 -3.83 0.27 -12.05
N ASP A 38 -4.15 1.23 -11.18
CA ASP A 38 -3.36 2.44 -10.97
C ASP A 38 -1.94 2.11 -10.49
N LEU A 39 -1.80 1.23 -9.48
CA LEU A 39 -0.49 0.80 -8.98
C LEU A 39 0.33 0.08 -10.05
N ARG A 40 -0.28 -0.81 -10.82
CA ARG A 40 0.41 -1.50 -11.93
C ARG A 40 0.92 -0.53 -12.97
N LYS A 41 0.12 0.50 -13.30
CA LYS A 41 0.50 1.51 -14.28
C LYS A 41 1.70 2.32 -13.81
N GLU A 42 1.68 2.79 -12.56
CA GLU A 42 2.78 3.58 -11.98
C GLU A 42 4.06 2.75 -11.81
N MET A 43 3.94 1.48 -11.44
CA MET A 43 5.11 0.65 -11.09
C MET A 43 5.73 -0.09 -12.28
N LYS A 44 5.08 -0.02 -13.45
CA LYS A 44 5.52 -0.71 -14.68
C LYS A 44 6.91 -0.28 -15.14
N GLU A 45 7.26 1.00 -15.01
CA GLU A 45 8.58 1.51 -15.42
C GLU A 45 9.73 0.90 -14.60
N PHE A 46 9.44 0.48 -13.36
CA PHE A 46 10.38 -0.18 -12.46
C PHE A 46 10.32 -1.72 -12.56
N GLY A 47 9.55 -2.27 -13.50
CA GLY A 47 9.39 -3.70 -13.70
C GLY A 47 8.59 -4.41 -12.59
N TYR A 48 7.88 -3.67 -11.73
CA TYR A 48 7.08 -4.24 -10.65
C TYR A 48 5.59 -4.30 -11.03
N ASN A 49 4.98 -5.48 -10.83
CA ASN A 49 3.59 -5.75 -11.19
C ASN A 49 2.89 -6.48 -10.04
N PRO A 50 2.22 -5.76 -9.11
CA PRO A 50 1.53 -6.41 -8.00
C PRO A 50 0.40 -7.33 -8.49
N THR A 51 0.23 -8.44 -7.80
CA THR A 51 -0.84 -9.41 -8.05
C THR A 51 -2.12 -8.99 -7.33
N HIS A 52 -3.28 -9.46 -7.82
CA HIS A 52 -4.53 -9.30 -7.10
C HIS A 52 -4.44 -9.86 -5.67
N SER A 53 -3.80 -11.03 -5.51
CA SER A 53 -3.66 -11.68 -4.19
C SER A 53 -2.95 -10.80 -3.18
N GLU A 54 -1.87 -10.13 -3.58
CA GLU A 54 -1.07 -9.26 -2.70
C GLU A 54 -1.85 -8.03 -2.28
N ILE A 55 -2.55 -7.37 -3.21
CA ILE A 55 -3.39 -6.21 -2.91
C ILE A 55 -4.52 -6.61 -1.95
N TYR A 56 -5.27 -7.67 -2.25
CA TYR A 56 -6.39 -8.08 -1.39
C TYR A 56 -5.94 -8.58 -0.01
N LYS A 57 -4.80 -9.29 0.09
CA LYS A 57 -4.21 -9.65 1.40
C LYS A 57 -3.86 -8.39 2.19
N THR A 58 -3.28 -7.40 1.54
CA THR A 58 -2.89 -6.13 2.18
C THR A 58 -4.11 -5.33 2.65
N LEU A 59 -5.14 -5.20 1.80
CA LEU A 59 -6.41 -4.56 2.15
C LEU A 59 -7.14 -5.29 3.29
N HIS A 60 -7.09 -6.64 3.29
CA HIS A 60 -7.68 -7.45 4.35
C HIS A 60 -6.97 -7.27 5.69
N GLU A 61 -5.63 -7.13 5.69
CA GLU A 61 -4.88 -6.79 6.90
C GLU A 61 -5.25 -5.41 7.43
N LEU A 62 -5.27 -4.37 6.57
CA LEU A 62 -5.68 -3.02 6.97
C LEU A 62 -7.11 -3.00 7.55
N TYR A 63 -8.01 -3.82 6.98
CA TYR A 63 -9.37 -3.97 7.49
C TYR A 63 -9.39 -4.66 8.86
N LYS A 64 -8.64 -5.77 9.02
CA LYS A 64 -8.51 -6.48 10.30
C LYS A 64 -7.89 -5.63 11.40
N GLU A 65 -6.96 -4.76 11.05
CA GLU A 65 -6.30 -3.80 11.94
C GLU A 65 -7.25 -2.64 12.32
N GLY A 66 -8.43 -2.52 11.70
CA GLY A 66 -9.37 -1.43 11.96
C GLY A 66 -8.98 -0.10 11.31
N ILE A 67 -7.91 -0.08 10.51
CA ILE A 67 -7.41 1.11 9.82
C ILE A 67 -8.38 1.52 8.70
N VAL A 68 -9.01 0.54 8.04
CA VAL A 68 -10.01 0.80 7.00
C VAL A 68 -11.32 0.08 7.30
N THR A 69 -12.42 0.69 6.88
CA THR A 69 -13.70 0.00 6.69
C THR A 69 -13.87 -0.39 5.24
N ARG A 70 -14.80 -1.31 4.98
CA ARG A 70 -15.17 -1.72 3.62
C ARG A 70 -16.69 -1.75 3.46
N GLU A 71 -17.17 -1.28 2.31
CA GLU A 71 -18.59 -1.26 1.94
C GLU A 71 -18.74 -1.89 0.55
N LYS A 72 -19.74 -2.76 0.39
CA LYS A 72 -20.13 -3.31 -0.91
C LYS A 72 -21.05 -2.31 -1.61
N LYS A 73 -20.75 -1.96 -2.86
CA LYS A 73 -21.62 -1.14 -3.72
C LYS A 73 -21.85 -1.80 -5.06
N ILE A 74 -22.99 -1.50 -5.65
CA ILE A 74 -23.28 -1.88 -7.03
C ILE A 74 -22.87 -0.70 -7.91
N LYS A 75 -21.98 -0.95 -8.87
CA LYS A 75 -21.62 0.00 -9.92
C LYS A 75 -22.38 -0.39 -11.19
N GLY A 76 -22.98 0.60 -11.85
CA GLY A 76 -23.78 0.39 -13.07
C GLY A 76 -25.28 0.30 -12.80
N GLU A 77 -26.06 0.13 -13.87
CA GLU A 77 -27.53 0.08 -13.81
C GLU A 77 -28.02 -1.36 -13.52
N PRO A 78 -28.94 -1.56 -12.56
CA PRO A 78 -29.53 -2.86 -12.30
C PRO A 78 -30.18 -3.43 -13.56
N GLY A 79 -29.73 -4.62 -13.99
CA GLY A 79 -30.30 -5.34 -15.13
C GLY A 79 -29.68 -5.07 -16.49
N VAL A 80 -28.69 -4.18 -16.60
CA VAL A 80 -27.95 -3.92 -17.86
C VAL A 80 -26.50 -4.39 -17.72
N ASP A 81 -25.75 -3.79 -16.81
CA ASP A 81 -24.38 -4.16 -16.45
C ASP A 81 -24.14 -3.73 -15.00
N PHE A 82 -24.32 -4.65 -14.06
CA PHE A 82 -24.06 -4.38 -12.65
C PHE A 82 -22.82 -5.13 -12.18
N GLN A 83 -21.89 -4.41 -11.53
CA GLN A 83 -20.71 -4.99 -10.90
C GLN A 83 -20.73 -4.69 -9.41
N GLU A 84 -20.62 -5.74 -8.59
CA GLU A 84 -20.40 -5.57 -7.15
C GLU A 84 -18.94 -5.16 -6.92
N ILE A 85 -18.74 -3.97 -6.35
CA ILE A 85 -17.45 -3.41 -6.01
C ILE A 85 -17.31 -3.26 -4.49
N VAL A 86 -16.08 -3.35 -3.99
CA VAL A 86 -15.76 -3.11 -2.58
C VAL A 86 -15.00 -1.79 -2.48
N ILE A 87 -15.60 -0.84 -1.77
CA ILE A 87 -15.02 0.48 -1.49
C ILE A 87 -14.38 0.45 -0.11
N TYR A 88 -13.16 0.99 -0.01
CA TYR A 88 -12.44 1.14 1.24
C TYR A 88 -12.40 2.59 1.67
N GLN A 89 -12.49 2.83 2.98
CA GLN A 89 -12.41 4.16 3.58
C GLN A 89 -11.59 4.10 4.86
N LEU A 90 -10.78 5.12 5.12
CA LEU A 90 -10.08 5.24 6.40
C LEU A 90 -11.09 5.45 7.53
N THR A 91 -10.82 4.82 8.68
CA THR A 91 -11.47 5.18 9.95
C THR A 91 -10.77 6.38 10.58
N ASP A 92 -11.37 6.99 11.60
CA ASP A 92 -10.69 8.05 12.37
C ASP A 92 -9.37 7.56 12.97
N TYR A 93 -9.37 6.33 13.50
CA TYR A 93 -8.15 5.63 13.94
C TYR A 93 -7.17 5.46 12.77
N GLY A 94 -7.66 5.00 11.62
CA GLY A 94 -6.85 4.76 10.44
C GLY A 94 -6.21 6.01 9.84
N VAL A 95 -6.84 7.18 9.97
CA VAL A 95 -6.24 8.45 9.54
C VAL A 95 -4.98 8.76 10.35
N GLU A 96 -5.02 8.58 11.67
CA GLU A 96 -3.85 8.80 12.52
C GLU A 96 -2.78 7.73 12.31
N GLU A 97 -3.18 6.46 12.21
CA GLU A 97 -2.25 5.36 11.90
C GLU A 97 -1.57 5.54 10.55
N ALA A 98 -2.30 5.95 9.50
CA ALA A 98 -1.72 6.20 8.18
C ALA A 98 -0.65 7.30 8.22
N LYS A 99 -0.86 8.36 9.01
CA LYS A 99 0.14 9.42 9.21
C LYS A 99 1.39 8.89 9.92
N LEU A 100 1.22 8.10 10.98
CA LEU A 100 2.33 7.50 11.72
C LEU A 100 3.12 6.51 10.84
N PHE A 101 2.40 5.63 10.15
CA PHE A 101 2.98 4.65 9.23
C PHE A 101 3.77 5.33 8.12
N LYS A 102 3.26 6.42 7.53
CA LYS A 102 3.98 7.20 6.51
C LYS A 102 5.31 7.75 7.02
N LYS A 103 5.35 8.24 8.26
CA LYS A 103 6.61 8.71 8.90
C LYS A 103 7.60 7.57 9.10
N GLN A 104 7.13 6.43 9.63
CA GLN A 104 7.97 5.24 9.82
C GLN A 104 8.52 4.71 8.49
N MET A 105 7.67 4.65 7.46
CA MET A 105 8.05 4.20 6.13
C MET A 105 9.09 5.10 5.47
N LYS A 106 9.09 6.41 5.73
CA LYS A 106 10.14 7.30 5.22
C LYS A 106 11.51 6.91 5.76
N VAL A 107 11.62 6.69 7.07
CA VAL A 107 12.87 6.27 7.73
C VAL A 107 13.35 4.93 7.15
N GLU A 108 12.43 3.98 6.96
CA GLU A 108 12.77 2.66 6.44
C GLU A 108 13.15 2.68 4.94
N LEU A 109 12.48 3.50 4.13
CA LEU A 109 12.83 3.72 2.72
C LEU A 109 14.22 4.34 2.59
N ASP A 110 14.53 5.36 3.40
CA ASP A 110 15.86 6.00 3.41
C ASP A 110 16.96 4.99 3.75
N ARG A 111 16.71 4.12 4.73
CA ARG A 111 17.61 3.03 5.09
C ARG A 111 17.82 2.05 3.93
N CYS A 112 16.74 1.67 3.24
CA CYS A 112 16.81 0.78 2.07
C CYS A 112 17.62 1.39 0.93
N VAL A 113 17.39 2.67 0.62
CA VAL A 113 18.16 3.41 -0.39
C VAL A 113 19.64 3.47 -0.02
N GLY A 114 19.96 3.71 1.27
CA GLY A 114 21.34 3.68 1.76
C GLY A 114 22.04 2.33 1.54
N LEU A 115 21.36 1.22 1.81
CA LEU A 115 21.89 -0.13 1.57
C LEU A 115 22.13 -0.41 0.07
N LEU A 116 21.17 -0.05 -0.78
CA LEU A 116 21.30 -0.22 -2.24
C LEU A 116 22.43 0.62 -2.80
N ASN A 117 22.53 1.90 -2.40
CA ASN A 117 23.61 2.79 -2.81
C ASN A 117 24.98 2.29 -2.35
N LYS A 118 25.08 1.70 -1.16
CA LYS A 118 26.31 1.05 -0.70
C LYS A 118 26.70 -0.14 -1.58
N ALA A 119 25.75 -1.01 -1.94
CA ALA A 119 26.04 -2.14 -2.83
C ALA A 119 26.45 -1.69 -4.23
N LEU A 120 25.78 -0.67 -4.78
CA LEU A 120 26.17 -0.05 -6.05
C LEU A 120 27.58 0.52 -5.97
N HIS A 121 27.91 1.19 -4.86
CA HIS A 121 29.25 1.71 -4.64
C HIS A 121 30.32 0.62 -4.65
N ASP A 122 30.16 -0.36 -3.77
CA ASP A 122 31.25 -1.30 -3.47
C ASP A 122 31.54 -2.26 -4.63
N HIS A 123 30.59 -2.47 -5.54
CA HIS A 123 30.68 -3.47 -6.61
C HIS A 123 30.68 -2.91 -8.03
N TYR A 124 30.20 -1.68 -8.22
CA TYR A 124 30.00 -1.10 -9.56
C TYR A 124 30.53 0.34 -9.68
N LYS A 125 31.32 0.84 -8.71
CA LYS A 125 32.16 2.03 -8.94
C LYS A 125 33.43 1.69 -9.71
#